data_AF-A0A4Q0AVZ5-F1
#
_entry.id   AF-A0A4Q0AVZ5-F1
#
_cell.length_a   1.000
_cell.length_b   1.000
_cell.length_c   1.000
_cell.angle_alpha   90.00
_cell.angle_beta   90.00
_cell.angle_gamma   90.00
#
_symmetry.space_group_name_H-M   'P 1'
#
loop_
_entity.id
_entity.type
_entity.pdbx_description
1 polymer ?
#
loop_
_entity_poly.entity_id
_entity_poly.type
_entity_poly.pdbx_seq_one_letter_code
_entity_poly.pdbx_strand_id
1 'polypeptide(L)'
;MRQRHDNEWFLSNAHTIHNSRYQYPDSYSTLHTKIRILCLIHGEFLQTPAKHIYSKTGCPQCAGKYKDTQSFIRQANLVHNNKYQYPDPYVKGNTKIRIICPIHGIFYQTPINHSILGHGCKLCANELNRTLKAHSLSEFVDRSNKIHNDKYSYDNVVYVNNSTKIDIICPTHGIFHQRPGEHLRGVGCPKCTSRYSKPAIKWLQQISTNNNINIQHMLNGGEYRIPNTRYYVDGFCVETNTVYEFYGDYWHGNPNIFDPHEINATNYVTMGELYQRTVKKEQIIRDLGYNLIFIWESDYKKLPIENN
;
A
#
# COMPACT_ATOMS: atom_id res chain seq x y z
N MET A 1 49.49 15.17 9.24
CA MET A 1 49.82 13.75 8.99
C MET A 1 49.31 13.37 7.61
N ARG A 2 50.19 12.98 6.67
CA ARG A 2 49.75 12.46 5.37
C ARG A 2 49.27 11.02 5.58
N GLN A 3 48.01 10.73 5.29
CA GLN A 3 47.49 9.36 5.31
C GLN A 3 48.36 8.48 4.39
N ARG A 4 48.88 7.39 4.95
CA ARG A 4 49.63 6.40 4.19
C ARG A 4 48.59 5.50 3.53
N HIS A 5 48.37 5.71 2.23
CA HIS A 5 47.47 4.87 1.45
C HIS A 5 48.18 3.54 1.19
N ASP A 6 47.64 2.44 1.75
CA ASP A 6 48.13 1.08 1.60
C ASP A 6 47.31 0.28 0.56
N ASN A 7 47.70 -0.97 0.28
CA ASN A 7 47.08 -1.80 -0.77
C ASN A 7 45.57 -1.99 -0.56
N GLU A 8 45.15 -2.22 0.69
CA GLU A 8 43.75 -2.41 1.07
C GLU A 8 42.91 -1.15 0.85
N TRP A 9 43.47 0.02 1.20
CA TRP A 9 42.79 1.30 0.96
C TRP A 9 42.49 1.50 -0.52
N PHE A 10 43.44 1.21 -1.41
CA PHE A 10 43.21 1.35 -2.86
C PHE A 10 42.15 0.39 -3.35
N LEU A 11 42.24 -0.91 -3.00
CA LEU A 11 41.27 -1.90 -3.45
C LEU A 11 39.85 -1.52 -3.02
N SER A 12 39.66 -1.14 -1.75
CA SER A 12 38.36 -0.71 -1.22
C SER A 12 37.79 0.50 -1.96
N ASN A 13 38.62 1.53 -2.19
CA ASN A 13 38.18 2.72 -2.94
C ASN A 13 37.92 2.40 -4.42
N ALA A 14 38.74 1.56 -5.04
CA ALA A 14 38.58 1.19 -6.44
C ALA A 14 37.32 0.36 -6.66
N HIS A 15 36.99 -0.56 -5.75
CA HIS A 15 35.72 -1.29 -5.77
C HIS A 15 34.53 -0.35 -5.57
N THR A 16 34.62 0.60 -4.64
CA THR A 16 33.56 1.59 -4.38
C THR A 16 33.30 2.49 -5.59
N ILE A 17 34.36 2.98 -6.24
CA ILE A 17 34.25 3.93 -7.37
C ILE A 17 33.86 3.22 -8.67
N HIS A 18 34.34 2.00 -8.89
CA HIS A 18 34.19 1.30 -10.16
C HIS A 18 33.34 0.04 -10.12
N ASN A 19 32.65 -0.23 -9.00
CA ASN A 19 31.65 -1.28 -8.83
C ASN A 19 32.12 -2.64 -9.40
N SER A 20 33.34 -3.04 -9.04
CA SER A 20 33.96 -4.32 -9.42
C SER A 20 34.21 -4.56 -10.92
N ARG A 21 34.30 -3.50 -11.73
CA ARG A 21 34.64 -3.61 -13.18
C ARG A 21 36.08 -4.00 -13.49
N TYR A 22 36.95 -4.04 -12.49
CA TYR A 22 38.40 -4.23 -12.66
C TYR A 22 38.96 -5.20 -11.62
N GLN A 23 40.00 -5.93 -12.01
CA GLN A 23 40.87 -6.70 -11.13
C GLN A 23 42.25 -6.04 -11.06
N TYR A 24 42.92 -6.20 -9.94
CA TYR A 24 44.22 -5.58 -9.65
C TYR A 24 45.20 -6.70 -9.28
N PRO A 25 45.87 -7.31 -10.27
CA PRO A 25 46.73 -8.48 -10.03
C PRO A 25 48.03 -8.13 -9.29
N ASP A 26 48.43 -6.85 -9.28
CA ASP A 26 49.68 -6.38 -8.69
C ASP A 26 49.41 -5.55 -7.43
N SER A 27 50.29 -5.68 -6.43
CA SER A 27 50.31 -4.78 -5.28
C SER A 27 50.87 -3.42 -5.68
N TYR A 28 50.22 -2.33 -5.24
CA TYR A 28 50.72 -0.98 -5.54
C TYR A 28 51.61 -0.47 -4.41
N SER A 29 52.70 0.22 -4.77
CA SER A 29 53.67 0.79 -3.81
C SER A 29 53.52 2.30 -3.65
N THR A 30 53.08 3.01 -4.71
CA THR A 30 52.87 4.46 -4.67
C THR A 30 51.68 4.90 -5.53
N LEU A 31 51.13 6.07 -5.24
CA LEU A 31 50.01 6.65 -6.00
C LEU A 31 50.37 7.11 -7.43
N HIS A 32 51.66 7.23 -7.73
CA HIS A 32 52.17 7.85 -8.96
C HIS A 32 52.87 6.86 -9.90
N THR A 33 53.15 5.64 -9.45
CA THR A 33 53.63 4.56 -10.30
C THR A 33 52.44 3.93 -11.04
N LYS A 34 52.59 3.67 -12.34
CA LYS A 34 51.56 2.95 -13.10
C LYS A 34 51.50 1.50 -12.61
N ILE A 35 50.29 1.02 -12.37
CA ILE A 35 50.02 -0.40 -12.09
C ILE A 35 49.23 -1.01 -13.24
N ARG A 36 49.31 -2.33 -13.33
CA ARG A 36 48.46 -3.12 -14.22
C ARG A 36 47.07 -3.22 -13.63
N ILE A 37 46.08 -2.82 -14.41
CA ILE A 37 44.66 -2.94 -14.08
C ILE A 37 44.03 -3.81 -15.15
N LEU A 38 43.36 -4.89 -14.73
CA LEU A 38 42.68 -5.80 -15.63
C LEU A 38 41.22 -5.38 -15.74
N CYS A 39 40.81 -4.89 -16.91
CA CYS A 39 39.40 -4.72 -17.22
C CYS A 39 38.79 -6.07 -17.58
N LEU A 40 37.72 -6.44 -16.87
CA LEU A 40 36.99 -7.68 -17.13
C LEU A 40 36.42 -7.78 -18.56
N ILE A 41 36.38 -6.67 -19.30
CA ILE A 41 35.81 -6.57 -20.65
C ILE A 41 36.92 -6.49 -21.72
N HIS A 42 37.92 -5.63 -21.51
CA HIS A 42 38.90 -5.23 -22.54
C HIS A 42 40.34 -5.69 -22.25
N GLY A 43 40.56 -6.45 -21.17
CA GLY A 43 41.89 -6.91 -20.79
C GLY A 43 42.71 -5.85 -20.06
N GLU A 44 44.03 -6.05 -20.04
CA GLU A 44 44.95 -5.26 -19.22
C GLU A 44 45.22 -3.87 -19.80
N PHE A 45 45.41 -2.90 -18.90
CA PHE A 45 45.91 -1.58 -19.22
C PHE A 45 46.73 -1.01 -18.05
N LEU A 46 47.60 -0.04 -18.34
CA LEU A 46 48.43 0.61 -17.34
C LEU A 46 47.87 1.98 -16.94
N GLN A 47 47.71 2.22 -15.63
CA GLN A 47 47.28 3.50 -15.10
C GLN A 47 47.80 3.72 -13.68
N THR A 48 47.91 4.98 -13.25
CA THR A 48 48.32 5.30 -11.87
C THR A 48 47.13 5.19 -10.90
N PRO A 49 47.33 4.68 -9.67
CA PRO A 49 46.28 4.63 -8.66
C PRO A 49 45.61 5.99 -8.39
N ALA A 50 46.39 7.08 -8.36
CA ALA A 50 45.85 8.43 -8.19
C ALA A 50 44.84 8.80 -9.28
N LYS A 51 45.16 8.50 -10.55
CA LYS A 51 44.26 8.84 -11.66
C LYS A 51 43.02 7.94 -11.67
N HIS A 52 43.19 6.68 -11.30
CA HIS A 52 42.10 5.71 -11.21
C HIS A 52 41.07 6.12 -10.13
N ILE A 53 41.54 6.47 -8.94
CA ILE A 53 40.70 6.84 -7.79
C ILE A 53 40.21 8.29 -7.90
N TYR A 54 41.11 9.27 -7.98
CA TYR A 54 40.74 10.69 -7.86
C TYR A 54 40.13 11.24 -9.13
N SER A 55 40.68 10.90 -10.29
CA SER A 55 40.10 11.32 -11.58
C SER A 55 38.97 10.40 -12.04
N LYS A 56 38.71 9.29 -11.32
CA LYS A 56 37.67 8.29 -11.62
C LYS A 56 37.74 7.77 -13.05
N THR A 57 38.92 7.80 -13.66
CA THR A 57 39.11 7.32 -15.04
C THR A 57 39.40 5.83 -15.02
N GLY A 58 38.77 5.07 -15.91
CA GLY A 58 38.97 3.63 -16.01
C GLY A 58 39.70 3.22 -17.28
N CYS A 59 39.40 2.00 -17.74
CA CYS A 59 39.89 1.46 -19.00
C CYS A 59 39.64 2.46 -20.15
N PRO A 60 40.68 2.88 -20.90
CA PRO A 60 40.54 3.80 -22.03
C PRO A 60 39.61 3.27 -23.13
N GLN A 61 39.48 1.94 -23.26
CA GLN A 61 38.54 1.32 -24.19
C GLN A 61 37.09 1.39 -23.68
N CYS A 62 36.86 1.31 -22.36
CA CYS A 62 35.55 1.62 -21.78
C CYS A 62 35.20 3.11 -21.86
N ALA A 63 36.21 3.99 -21.78
CA ALA A 63 36.02 5.43 -21.91
C ALA A 63 35.76 5.86 -23.37
N GLY A 64 36.23 5.05 -24.33
CA GLY A 64 35.88 5.15 -25.74
C GLY A 64 34.50 4.55 -25.99
N LYS A 65 33.57 5.36 -26.52
CA LYS A 65 32.28 4.88 -27.04
C LYS A 65 32.51 3.66 -27.94
N TYR A 66 31.73 2.59 -27.77
CA TYR A 66 31.87 1.27 -28.41
C TYR A 66 32.60 1.34 -29.76
N LYS A 67 33.77 0.69 -29.84
CA LYS A 67 34.65 0.79 -31.02
C LYS A 67 34.18 -0.09 -32.18
N ASP A 68 33.46 -1.16 -31.89
CA ASP A 68 32.95 -2.13 -32.86
C ASP A 68 31.75 -2.94 -32.32
N THR A 69 31.06 -3.66 -33.21
CA THR A 69 29.90 -4.52 -32.90
C THR A 69 30.22 -5.61 -31.87
N GLN A 70 31.42 -6.20 -31.90
CA GLN A 70 31.78 -7.33 -31.03
C GLN A 70 31.93 -6.89 -29.57
N SER A 71 32.49 -5.69 -29.34
CA SER A 71 32.60 -5.08 -28.01
C SER A 71 31.23 -4.86 -27.37
N PHE A 72 30.23 -4.41 -28.16
CA PHE A 72 28.86 -4.26 -27.71
C PHE A 72 28.21 -5.62 -27.36
N ILE A 73 28.29 -6.60 -28.27
CA ILE A 73 27.67 -7.93 -28.08
C ILE A 73 28.23 -8.60 -26.84
N ARG A 74 29.56 -8.57 -26.65
CA ARG A 74 30.22 -9.14 -25.46
C ARG A 74 29.68 -8.52 -24.18
N GLN A 75 29.60 -7.19 -24.12
CA GLN A 75 29.08 -6.49 -22.95
C GLN A 75 27.60 -6.79 -22.69
N ALA A 76 26.77 -6.81 -23.73
CA ALA A 76 25.35 -7.09 -23.60
C ALA A 76 25.10 -8.54 -23.14
N ASN A 77 25.91 -9.49 -23.61
CA ASN A 77 25.85 -10.89 -23.18
C ASN A 77 26.27 -11.09 -21.72
N LEU A 78 27.23 -10.32 -21.21
CA LEU A 78 27.59 -10.35 -19.79
C LEU A 78 26.42 -9.89 -18.91
N VAL A 79 25.74 -8.81 -19.29
CA VAL A 79 24.63 -8.25 -18.51
C VAL A 79 23.38 -9.13 -18.57
N HIS A 80 23.10 -9.72 -19.73
CA HIS A 80 21.87 -10.48 -19.96
C HIS A 80 22.08 -11.99 -20.00
N ASN A 81 23.25 -12.47 -19.57
CA ASN A 81 23.62 -13.89 -19.57
C ASN A 81 23.31 -14.60 -20.91
N ASN A 82 23.79 -14.01 -22.02
CA ASN A 82 23.59 -14.50 -23.40
C ASN A 82 22.13 -14.64 -23.86
N LYS A 83 21.19 -13.91 -23.24
CA LYS A 83 19.74 -14.05 -23.53
C LYS A 83 19.29 -13.52 -24.89
N TYR A 84 19.93 -12.52 -25.47
CA TYR A 84 19.42 -11.79 -26.65
C TYR A 84 20.30 -11.98 -27.89
N GLN A 85 19.71 -11.84 -29.08
CA GLN A 85 20.43 -11.84 -30.35
C GLN A 85 20.49 -10.44 -30.98
N TYR A 86 21.59 -10.18 -31.70
CA TYR A 86 21.89 -8.87 -32.30
C TYR A 86 22.18 -9.07 -33.80
N PRO A 87 21.17 -8.94 -34.67
CA PRO A 87 21.30 -9.27 -36.09
C PRO A 87 22.00 -8.19 -36.92
N ASP A 88 22.06 -6.95 -36.43
CA ASP A 88 22.54 -5.80 -37.19
C ASP A 88 23.90 -5.30 -36.66
N PRO A 89 24.83 -4.88 -37.53
CA PRO A 89 26.11 -4.30 -37.10
C PRO A 89 25.92 -2.98 -36.35
N TYR A 90 26.75 -2.73 -35.34
CA TYR A 90 26.73 -1.51 -34.54
C TYR A 90 27.23 -0.31 -35.36
N VAL A 91 26.46 0.80 -35.34
CA VAL A 91 26.81 2.00 -36.12
C VAL A 91 27.14 3.22 -35.24
N LYS A 92 26.47 3.44 -34.09
CA LYS A 92 26.73 4.56 -33.13
C LYS A 92 25.89 4.45 -31.85
N GLY A 93 26.38 5.05 -30.74
CA GLY A 93 25.89 4.80 -29.37
C GLY A 93 24.53 5.37 -28.96
N ASN A 94 23.97 6.33 -29.72
CA ASN A 94 22.69 6.96 -29.41
C ASN A 94 21.53 6.49 -30.29
N THR A 95 21.79 5.64 -31.28
CA THR A 95 20.75 5.09 -32.15
C THR A 95 20.18 3.83 -31.50
N LYS A 96 18.85 3.66 -31.57
CA LYS A 96 18.24 2.40 -31.13
C LYS A 96 18.66 1.29 -32.08
N ILE A 97 19.14 0.19 -31.52
CA ILE A 97 19.51 -1.03 -32.24
C ILE A 97 18.38 -2.05 -32.16
N ARG A 98 18.30 -2.92 -33.17
CA ARG A 98 17.40 -4.07 -33.19
C ARG A 98 17.95 -5.16 -32.27
N ILE A 99 17.14 -5.61 -31.32
CA ILE A 99 17.49 -6.67 -30.38
C ILE A 99 16.39 -7.72 -30.43
N ILE A 100 16.74 -9.00 -30.51
CA ILE A 100 15.78 -10.10 -30.56
C ILE A 100 15.71 -10.76 -29.19
N CYS A 101 14.54 -10.70 -28.56
CA CYS A 101 14.18 -11.54 -27.44
C CYS A 101 13.77 -12.93 -27.95
N PRO A 102 14.27 -14.03 -27.36
CA PRO A 102 13.92 -15.38 -27.79
C PRO A 102 12.44 -15.73 -27.55
N ILE A 103 11.75 -15.01 -26.67
CA ILE A 103 10.34 -15.25 -26.31
C ILE A 103 9.42 -14.27 -27.04
N HIS A 104 9.74 -12.97 -26.98
CA HIS A 104 8.82 -11.90 -27.43
C HIS A 104 9.23 -11.25 -28.74
N GLY A 105 10.27 -11.76 -29.40
CA GLY A 105 10.73 -11.27 -30.70
C GLY A 105 11.45 -9.91 -30.61
N ILE A 106 11.32 -9.12 -31.68
CA ILE A 106 12.14 -7.93 -31.91
C ILE A 106 11.70 -6.77 -31.03
N PHE A 107 12.66 -6.08 -30.41
CA PHE A 107 12.48 -4.79 -29.76
C PHE A 107 13.68 -3.87 -29.99
N TYR A 108 13.52 -2.59 -29.63
CA TYR A 108 14.51 -1.55 -29.92
C TYR A 108 14.94 -0.81 -28.67
N GLN A 109 16.26 -0.75 -28.43
CA GLN A 109 16.86 0.03 -27.34
C GLN A 109 18.19 0.63 -27.76
N THR A 110 18.63 1.68 -27.08
CA THR A 110 20.00 2.19 -27.27
C THR A 110 21.01 1.22 -26.64
N PRO A 111 22.22 1.07 -27.22
CA PRO A 111 23.29 0.25 -26.68
C PRO A 111 23.57 0.47 -25.19
N ILE A 112 23.60 1.74 -24.73
CA ILE A 112 23.84 2.09 -23.32
C ILE A 112 22.75 1.52 -22.40
N ASN A 113 21.48 1.81 -22.69
CA ASN A 113 20.36 1.29 -21.90
C ASN A 113 20.37 -0.23 -21.83
N HIS A 114 20.70 -0.90 -22.93
CA HIS A 114 20.69 -2.36 -22.98
C HIS A 114 21.90 -2.99 -22.29
N SER A 115 23.13 -2.61 -22.66
CA SER A 115 24.35 -3.31 -22.27
C SER A 115 25.04 -2.73 -21.03
N ILE A 116 24.65 -1.54 -20.58
CA ILE A 116 25.24 -0.90 -19.38
C ILE A 116 24.18 -0.78 -18.29
N LEU A 117 23.00 -0.24 -18.59
CA LEU A 117 21.91 -0.11 -17.61
C LEU A 117 21.10 -1.40 -17.43
N GLY A 118 21.31 -2.41 -18.28
CA GLY A 118 20.67 -3.72 -18.16
C GLY A 118 19.17 -3.72 -18.48
N HIS A 119 18.68 -2.76 -19.26
CA HIS A 119 17.29 -2.79 -19.70
C HIS A 119 17.07 -3.93 -20.71
N GLY A 120 16.21 -4.87 -20.36
CA GLY A 120 15.84 -6.03 -21.19
C GLY A 120 14.52 -5.85 -21.95
N CYS A 121 13.97 -6.95 -22.45
CA CYS A 121 12.64 -7.01 -23.03
C CYS A 121 11.57 -6.63 -21.98
N LYS A 122 10.73 -5.62 -22.31
CA LYS A 122 9.65 -5.16 -21.43
C LYS A 122 8.61 -6.24 -21.14
N LEU A 123 8.34 -7.11 -22.12
CA LEU A 123 7.34 -8.18 -21.97
C LEU A 123 7.83 -9.25 -20.98
N CYS A 124 9.08 -9.71 -21.10
CA CYS A 124 9.70 -10.58 -20.07
C CYS A 124 9.65 -9.94 -18.68
N ALA A 125 9.96 -8.64 -18.59
CA ALA A 125 9.94 -7.93 -17.30
C ALA A 125 8.51 -7.87 -16.72
N ASN A 126 7.50 -7.64 -17.55
CA ASN A 126 6.11 -7.61 -17.13
C ASN A 126 5.63 -8.99 -16.66
N GLU A 127 5.98 -10.07 -17.35
CA GLU A 127 5.65 -11.44 -16.94
C GLU A 127 6.28 -11.77 -15.59
N LEU A 128 7.58 -11.53 -15.42
CA LEU A 128 8.26 -11.72 -14.13
C LEU A 128 7.59 -10.91 -13.01
N ASN A 129 7.24 -9.65 -13.29
CA ASN A 129 6.55 -8.79 -12.34
C ASN A 129 5.14 -9.30 -12.00
N ARG A 130 4.40 -9.92 -12.94
CA ARG A 130 3.10 -10.55 -12.65
C ARG A 130 3.27 -11.73 -11.71
N THR A 131 4.28 -12.58 -11.94
CA THR A 131 4.57 -13.73 -11.08
C THR A 131 5.01 -13.30 -9.68
N LEU A 132 5.92 -12.33 -9.59
CA LEU A 132 6.36 -11.76 -8.30
C LEU A 132 5.19 -11.11 -7.53
N LYS A 133 4.27 -10.43 -8.22
CA LYS A 133 3.06 -9.87 -7.60
C LYS A 133 2.10 -10.95 -7.11
N ALA A 134 1.92 -12.05 -7.86
CA ALA A 134 1.09 -13.17 -7.42
C ALA A 134 1.64 -13.80 -6.13
N HIS A 135 2.96 -13.99 -6.02
CA HIS A 135 3.60 -14.41 -4.78
C HIS A 135 3.40 -13.40 -3.63
N SER A 136 3.43 -12.09 -3.93
CA SER A 136 3.17 -11.08 -2.89
C SER A 136 1.71 -11.05 -2.41
N LEU A 137 0.74 -11.42 -3.27
CA LEU A 137 -0.66 -11.60 -2.87
C LEU A 137 -0.82 -12.83 -1.98
N SER A 138 -0.24 -13.98 -2.38
CA SER A 138 -0.36 -15.20 -1.56
C SER A 138 0.29 -15.01 -0.19
N GLU A 139 1.49 -14.40 -0.13
CA GLU A 139 2.16 -14.09 1.14
C GLU A 139 1.31 -13.15 2.02
N PHE A 140 0.69 -12.13 1.40
CA PHE A 140 -0.20 -11.23 2.12
C PHE A 140 -1.40 -11.97 2.72
N VAL A 141 -2.05 -12.85 1.95
CA VAL A 141 -3.21 -13.63 2.41
C VAL A 141 -2.82 -14.56 3.55
N ASP A 142 -1.74 -15.33 3.40
CA ASP A 142 -1.24 -16.26 4.42
C ASP A 142 -0.96 -15.56 5.75
N ARG A 143 -0.31 -14.39 5.70
CA ARG A 143 0.01 -13.62 6.90
C ARG A 143 -1.23 -12.99 7.52
N SER A 144 -2.14 -12.48 6.69
CA SER A 144 -3.38 -11.85 7.16
C SER A 144 -4.28 -12.88 7.85
N ASN A 145 -4.36 -14.10 7.31
CA ASN A 145 -5.08 -15.21 7.92
C ASN A 145 -4.52 -15.60 9.28
N LYS A 146 -3.19 -15.65 9.44
CA LYS A 146 -2.56 -15.89 10.75
C LYS A 146 -2.87 -14.80 11.78
N ILE A 147 -2.96 -13.54 11.37
CA ILE A 147 -3.21 -12.41 12.26
C ILE A 147 -4.69 -12.34 12.67
N HIS A 148 -5.59 -12.61 11.72
CA HIS A 148 -7.02 -12.42 11.88
C HIS A 148 -7.78 -13.74 12.05
N ASN A 149 -7.09 -14.87 12.24
CA ASN A 149 -7.66 -16.21 12.37
C ASN A 149 -8.65 -16.53 11.26
N ASP A 150 -8.21 -16.40 10.01
CA ASP A 150 -8.99 -16.71 8.80
C ASP A 150 -10.33 -15.95 8.68
N LYS A 151 -10.46 -14.81 9.37
CA LYS A 151 -11.72 -14.06 9.45
C LYS A 151 -12.15 -13.37 8.15
N TYR A 152 -11.21 -12.94 7.30
CA TYR A 152 -11.52 -12.10 6.13
C TYR A 152 -11.29 -12.83 4.81
N SER A 153 -12.03 -12.45 3.77
CA SER A 153 -11.80 -12.91 2.39
C SER A 153 -11.08 -11.83 1.56
N TYR A 154 -10.32 -12.29 0.58
CA TYR A 154 -9.49 -11.49 -0.34
C TYR A 154 -9.75 -11.83 -1.81
N ASP A 155 -10.91 -12.42 -2.12
CA ASP A 155 -11.19 -13.07 -3.41
C ASP A 155 -11.09 -12.14 -4.64
N ASN A 156 -11.10 -10.83 -4.44
CA ASN A 156 -11.02 -9.82 -5.50
C ASN A 156 -9.87 -8.82 -5.32
N VAL A 157 -8.84 -9.17 -4.52
CA VAL A 157 -7.73 -8.26 -4.24
C VAL A 157 -6.70 -8.25 -5.37
N VAL A 158 -6.48 -7.07 -5.95
CA VAL A 158 -5.29 -6.80 -6.78
C VAL A 158 -4.20 -6.21 -5.88
N TYR A 159 -3.30 -7.07 -5.39
CA TYR A 159 -2.21 -6.64 -4.53
C TYR A 159 -1.12 -5.91 -5.32
N VAL A 160 -0.82 -4.67 -4.93
CA VAL A 160 0.21 -3.84 -5.57
C VAL A 160 1.41 -3.65 -4.65
N ASN A 161 1.17 -3.22 -3.41
CA ASN A 161 2.18 -2.97 -2.38
C ASN A 161 1.47 -2.76 -1.02
N ASN A 162 2.25 -2.66 0.05
CA ASN A 162 1.74 -2.47 1.41
C ASN A 162 1.06 -1.11 1.70
N SER A 163 1.18 -0.14 0.78
CA SER A 163 0.72 1.25 0.98
C SER A 163 -0.52 1.60 0.17
N THR A 164 -0.88 0.79 -0.82
CA THR A 164 -2.07 0.99 -1.68
C THR A 164 -3.26 0.34 -1.02
N LYS A 165 -4.39 1.04 -0.93
CA LYS A 165 -5.62 0.47 -0.35
C LYS A 165 -6.14 -0.67 -1.23
N ILE A 166 -6.63 -1.72 -0.59
CA ILE A 166 -7.27 -2.88 -1.20
C ILE A 166 -8.65 -3.11 -0.59
N ASP A 167 -9.47 -3.90 -1.28
CA ASP A 167 -10.80 -4.29 -0.85
C ASP A 167 -10.71 -5.60 -0.06
N ILE A 168 -11.03 -5.54 1.23
CA ILE A 168 -11.04 -6.71 2.12
C ILE A 168 -12.49 -7.01 2.47
N ILE A 169 -12.87 -8.28 2.45
CA ILE A 169 -14.25 -8.71 2.70
C ILE A 169 -14.38 -9.15 4.14
N CYS A 170 -15.18 -8.42 4.91
CA CYS A 170 -15.61 -8.82 6.25
C CYS A 170 -16.87 -9.69 6.16
N PRO A 171 -16.91 -10.87 6.78
CA PRO A 171 -18.06 -11.79 6.69
C PRO A 171 -19.35 -11.18 7.25
N THR A 172 -19.26 -10.22 8.17
CA THR A 172 -20.42 -9.58 8.81
C THR A 172 -20.77 -8.21 8.24
N HIS A 173 -19.85 -7.54 7.55
CA HIS A 173 -20.00 -6.12 7.17
C HIS A 173 -19.73 -5.82 5.69
N GLY A 174 -19.41 -6.86 4.91
CA GLY A 174 -19.08 -6.76 3.51
C GLY A 174 -17.71 -6.13 3.25
N ILE A 175 -17.57 -5.52 2.08
CA ILE A 175 -16.32 -4.93 1.61
C ILE A 175 -15.95 -3.70 2.44
N PHE A 176 -14.69 -3.60 2.85
CA PHE A 176 -14.08 -2.40 3.41
C PHE A 176 -12.69 -2.17 2.82
N HIS A 177 -12.23 -0.91 2.84
CA HIS A 177 -10.97 -0.52 2.19
C HIS A 177 -9.86 -0.28 3.22
N GLN A 178 -8.72 -0.94 3.06
CA GLN A 178 -7.60 -0.81 3.98
C GLN A 178 -6.25 -1.00 3.29
N ARG A 179 -5.18 -0.42 3.84
CA ARG A 179 -3.82 -0.68 3.37
C ARG A 179 -3.34 -2.04 3.90
N PRO A 180 -2.71 -2.89 3.07
CA PRO A 180 -2.20 -4.19 3.52
C PRO A 180 -1.25 -4.09 4.72
N GLY A 181 -0.38 -3.08 4.76
CA GLY A 181 0.54 -2.89 5.90
C GLY A 181 -0.17 -2.59 7.23
N GLU A 182 -1.34 -1.94 7.19
CA GLU A 182 -2.17 -1.71 8.39
C GLU A 182 -2.92 -2.98 8.78
N HIS A 183 -3.43 -3.71 7.79
CA HIS A 183 -4.12 -4.97 8.02
C HIS A 183 -3.20 -6.01 8.68
N LEU A 184 -1.96 -6.10 8.19
CA LEU A 184 -0.88 -6.93 8.75
C LEU A 184 -0.37 -6.47 10.13
N ARG A 185 -0.79 -5.31 10.62
CA ARG A 185 -0.57 -4.88 12.01
C ARG A 185 -1.71 -5.31 12.95
N GLY A 186 -2.71 -6.02 12.45
CA GLY A 186 -3.88 -6.44 13.23
C GLY A 186 -5.04 -5.46 13.19
N VAL A 187 -4.99 -4.40 12.36
CA VAL A 187 -6.14 -3.51 12.19
C VAL A 187 -7.18 -4.23 11.32
N GLY A 188 -8.34 -4.55 11.89
CA GLY A 188 -9.43 -5.23 11.20
C GLY A 188 -10.45 -4.29 10.54
N CYS A 189 -11.63 -4.84 10.22
CA CYS A 189 -12.76 -4.09 9.73
C CYS A 189 -13.17 -2.96 10.71
N PRO A 190 -13.25 -1.69 10.28
CA PRO A 190 -13.65 -0.58 11.14
C PRO A 190 -15.05 -0.75 11.72
N LYS A 191 -15.97 -1.40 10.98
CA LYS A 191 -17.32 -1.71 11.47
C LYS A 191 -17.32 -2.82 12.52
N CYS A 192 -16.30 -3.69 12.57
CA CYS A 192 -16.15 -4.65 13.67
C CYS A 192 -15.66 -3.99 14.96
N THR A 193 -14.94 -2.88 14.87
CA THR A 193 -14.33 -2.18 16.01
C THR A 193 -15.08 -0.92 16.43
N SER A 194 -16.02 -0.43 15.61
CA SER A 194 -16.84 0.73 15.91
C SER A 194 -17.78 0.47 17.10
N ARG A 195 -17.83 1.45 18.02
CA ARG A 195 -18.72 1.47 19.17
C ARG A 195 -20.14 1.90 18.75
N TYR A 196 -20.86 1.06 18.03
CA TYR A 196 -22.31 1.26 17.81
C TYR A 196 -23.12 0.34 18.73
N SER A 197 -24.35 0.76 19.02
CA SER A 197 -25.29 -0.04 19.82
C SER A 197 -25.75 -1.27 19.00
N LYS A 198 -25.37 -2.48 19.42
CA LYS A 198 -25.88 -3.72 18.80
C LYS A 198 -27.41 -3.81 18.86
N PRO A 199 -28.09 -3.44 19.98
CA PRO A 199 -29.54 -3.33 20.02
C PRO A 199 -30.12 -2.39 18.96
N ALA A 200 -29.53 -1.21 18.78
CA ALA A 200 -29.99 -0.24 17.78
C ALA A 200 -29.95 -0.84 16.36
N ILE A 201 -28.85 -1.48 15.99
CA ILE A 201 -28.73 -2.13 14.68
C ILE A 201 -29.79 -3.21 14.47
N LYS A 202 -30.01 -4.08 15.47
CA LYS A 202 -31.03 -5.13 15.38
C LYS A 202 -32.42 -4.54 15.19
N TRP A 203 -32.76 -3.51 15.97
CA TRP A 203 -34.03 -2.80 15.86
C TRP A 203 -34.24 -2.20 14.47
N LEU A 204 -33.24 -1.51 13.92
CA LEU A 204 -33.32 -0.92 12.57
C LEU A 204 -33.46 -1.99 11.48
N GLN A 205 -32.73 -3.10 11.58
CA GLN A 205 -32.83 -4.23 10.65
C GLN A 205 -34.21 -4.88 10.68
N GLN A 206 -34.80 -5.04 11.87
CA GLN A 206 -36.16 -5.55 12.03
C GLN A 206 -37.17 -4.61 11.36
N ILE A 207 -37.10 -3.29 11.60
CA ILE A 207 -37.99 -2.31 10.94
C ILE A 207 -37.82 -2.35 9.43
N SER A 208 -36.57 -2.35 8.95
CA SER A 208 -36.23 -2.40 7.53
C SER A 208 -36.85 -3.63 6.86
N THR A 209 -36.72 -4.80 7.49
CA THR A 209 -37.27 -6.07 6.98
C THR A 209 -38.81 -6.08 7.03
N ASN A 210 -39.40 -5.74 8.16
CA ASN A 210 -40.85 -5.83 8.37
C ASN A 210 -41.64 -4.86 7.48
N ASN A 211 -41.05 -3.69 7.17
CA ASN A 211 -41.69 -2.68 6.33
C ASN A 211 -41.16 -2.69 4.89
N ASN A 212 -40.21 -3.57 4.56
CA ASN A 212 -39.55 -3.63 3.26
C ASN A 212 -39.02 -2.24 2.79
N ILE A 213 -38.32 -1.53 3.69
CA ILE A 213 -37.71 -0.22 3.42
C ILE A 213 -36.21 -0.29 3.65
N ASN A 214 -35.43 0.51 2.91
CA ASN A 214 -34.00 0.63 3.17
C ASN A 214 -33.73 1.72 4.23
N ILE A 215 -33.18 1.31 5.37
CA ILE A 215 -32.74 2.24 6.43
C ILE A 215 -31.21 2.29 6.41
N GLN A 216 -30.64 3.43 6.02
CA GLN A 216 -29.22 3.70 6.15
C GLN A 216 -28.83 3.78 7.62
N HIS A 217 -27.85 2.99 8.04
CA HIS A 217 -27.25 2.98 9.36
C HIS A 217 -25.76 2.60 9.27
N MET A 218 -25.06 2.52 10.41
CA MET A 218 -23.61 2.34 10.46
C MET A 218 -23.08 1.10 9.69
N LEU A 219 -23.90 0.07 9.48
CA LEU A 219 -23.48 -1.15 8.77
C LEU A 219 -23.76 -1.12 7.26
N ASN A 220 -24.67 -0.28 6.76
CA ASN A 220 -25.13 -0.26 5.37
C ASN A 220 -25.16 1.18 4.79
N GLY A 221 -24.02 1.85 4.78
CA GLY A 221 -23.88 3.21 4.24
C GLY A 221 -23.29 4.21 5.23
N GLY A 222 -23.09 3.80 6.49
CA GLY A 222 -22.57 4.66 7.56
C GLY A 222 -23.69 5.47 8.21
N GLU A 223 -23.40 6.09 9.35
CA GLU A 223 -24.36 6.98 10.03
C GLU A 223 -24.71 8.18 9.13
N TYR A 224 -26.01 8.48 9.04
CA TYR A 224 -26.48 9.63 8.28
C TYR A 224 -26.26 10.91 9.07
N ARG A 225 -25.59 11.90 8.46
CA ARG A 225 -25.46 13.24 9.01
C ARG A 225 -26.57 14.12 8.46
N ILE A 226 -27.38 14.71 9.34
CA ILE A 226 -28.41 15.67 8.91
C ILE A 226 -27.71 16.91 8.33
N PRO A 227 -28.03 17.29 7.07
CA PRO A 227 -27.43 18.44 6.40
C PRO A 227 -27.50 19.71 7.24
N ASN A 228 -26.43 20.51 7.19
CA ASN A 228 -26.31 21.78 7.93
C ASN A 228 -26.37 21.66 9.46
N THR A 229 -26.30 20.45 10.02
CA THR A 229 -26.19 20.23 11.46
C THR A 229 -24.92 19.46 11.82
N ARG A 230 -24.67 19.33 13.12
CA ARG A 230 -23.63 18.44 13.66
C ARG A 230 -24.15 17.03 13.99
N TYR A 231 -25.44 16.77 13.79
CA TYR A 231 -26.09 15.57 14.30
C TYR A 231 -25.99 14.42 13.30
N TYR A 232 -25.48 13.30 13.81
CA TYR A 232 -25.63 11.98 13.23
C TYR A 232 -26.82 11.28 13.89
N VAL A 233 -27.51 10.46 13.12
CA VAL A 233 -28.68 9.69 13.54
C VAL A 233 -28.41 8.20 13.41
N ASP A 234 -29.08 7.38 14.23
CA ASP A 234 -28.86 5.92 14.23
C ASP A 234 -29.30 5.27 12.92
N GLY A 235 -30.44 5.73 12.36
CA GLY A 235 -30.99 5.27 11.10
C GLY A 235 -31.65 6.38 10.28
N PHE A 236 -31.56 6.31 8.96
CA PHE A 236 -32.27 7.22 8.05
C PHE A 236 -32.83 6.47 6.84
N CYS A 237 -34.12 6.64 6.57
CA CYS A 237 -34.77 6.14 5.38
C CYS A 237 -35.12 7.31 4.45
N VAL A 238 -34.43 7.37 3.30
CA VAL A 238 -34.63 8.45 2.31
C VAL A 238 -36.03 8.41 1.68
N GLU A 239 -36.57 7.22 1.44
CA GLU A 239 -37.85 7.02 0.76
C GLU A 239 -39.03 7.58 1.55
N THR A 240 -38.97 7.46 2.88
CA THR A 240 -40.02 7.93 3.79
C THR A 240 -39.65 9.24 4.49
N ASN A 241 -38.49 9.82 4.17
CA ASN A 241 -37.89 10.95 4.87
C ASN A 241 -37.89 10.78 6.41
N THR A 242 -37.59 9.56 6.88
CA THR A 242 -37.70 9.19 8.30
C THR A 242 -36.34 9.00 8.95
N VAL A 243 -36.12 9.70 10.04
CA VAL A 243 -35.04 9.49 11.00
C VAL A 243 -35.49 8.51 12.07
N TYR A 244 -34.62 7.56 12.38
CA TYR A 244 -34.78 6.58 13.44
C TYR A 244 -33.71 6.80 14.50
N GLU A 245 -34.12 6.93 15.77
CA GLU A 245 -33.21 7.10 16.91
C GLU A 245 -33.42 5.99 17.95
N PHE A 246 -32.32 5.42 18.44
CA PHE A 246 -32.33 4.43 19.51
C PHE A 246 -31.75 5.04 20.78
N TYR A 247 -32.61 5.37 21.74
CA TYR A 247 -32.18 6.04 22.96
C TYR A 247 -31.74 5.04 24.02
N GLY A 248 -30.42 4.88 24.16
CA GLY A 248 -29.85 4.25 25.35
C GLY A 248 -30.27 5.00 26.61
N ASP A 249 -30.95 4.32 27.54
CA ASP A 249 -31.66 4.97 28.66
C ASP A 249 -30.73 5.86 29.48
N TYR A 250 -29.53 5.35 29.79
CA TYR A 250 -28.50 6.04 30.57
C TYR A 250 -27.88 7.24 29.84
N TRP A 251 -27.70 7.15 28.52
CA TRP A 251 -26.99 8.16 27.74
C TRP A 251 -27.89 9.32 27.32
N HIS A 252 -29.19 9.07 27.22
CA HIS A 252 -30.19 10.04 26.79
C HIS A 252 -31.07 10.55 27.95
N GLY A 253 -30.84 10.07 29.17
CA GLY A 253 -31.53 10.50 30.38
C GLY A 253 -33.00 10.09 30.39
N ASN A 254 -33.31 8.80 30.29
CA ASN A 254 -34.71 8.34 30.25
C ASN A 254 -35.49 8.82 31.50
N PRO A 255 -36.49 9.72 31.36
CA PRO A 255 -37.21 10.31 32.48
C PRO A 255 -38.13 9.31 33.20
N ASN A 256 -38.41 8.15 32.59
CA ASN A 256 -39.18 7.08 33.22
C ASN A 256 -38.32 6.17 34.10
N ILE A 257 -36.99 6.30 34.06
CA ILE A 257 -36.04 5.42 34.78
C ILE A 257 -35.22 6.22 35.79
N PHE A 258 -34.77 7.42 35.43
CA PHE A 258 -33.84 8.19 36.24
C PHE A 258 -34.49 9.46 36.81
N ASP A 259 -34.07 9.86 38.01
CA ASP A 259 -34.42 11.17 38.56
C ASP A 259 -33.71 12.28 37.76
N PRO A 260 -34.40 13.36 37.34
CA PRO A 260 -33.78 14.46 36.60
C PRO A 260 -32.57 15.12 37.29
N HIS A 261 -32.47 15.03 38.63
CA HIS A 261 -31.39 15.62 39.42
C HIS A 261 -30.23 14.63 39.65
N GLU A 262 -30.40 13.36 39.29
CA GLU A 262 -29.33 12.35 39.35
C GLU A 262 -28.20 12.72 38.37
N ILE A 263 -26.94 12.53 38.79
CA ILE A 263 -25.77 12.81 37.97
C ILE A 263 -25.39 11.56 37.17
N ASN A 264 -25.29 11.69 35.84
CA ASN A 264 -24.70 10.67 35.00
C ASN A 264 -23.20 10.54 35.31
N ALA A 265 -22.81 9.41 35.89
CA ALA A 265 -21.44 9.17 36.35
C ALA A 265 -20.36 9.21 35.26
N THR A 266 -20.71 9.11 33.98
CA THR A 266 -19.72 9.10 32.89
C THR A 266 -19.36 10.50 32.40
N ASN A 267 -20.36 11.37 32.26
CA ASN A 267 -20.19 12.69 31.66
C ASN A 267 -20.43 13.85 32.65
N TYR A 268 -20.77 13.52 33.91
CA TYR A 268 -20.95 14.45 35.03
C TYR A 268 -21.99 15.54 34.79
N VAL A 269 -23.00 15.27 33.96
CA VAL A 269 -24.19 16.12 33.79
C VAL A 269 -25.42 15.43 34.37
N THR A 270 -26.45 16.19 34.70
CA THR A 270 -27.67 15.59 35.26
C THR A 270 -28.44 14.81 34.20
N MET A 271 -29.18 13.78 34.62
CA MET A 271 -30.05 13.01 33.73
C MET A 271 -31.12 13.90 33.08
N GLY A 272 -31.62 14.91 33.82
CA GLY A 272 -32.52 15.92 33.28
C GLY A 272 -31.88 16.74 32.16
N GLU A 273 -30.61 17.17 32.29
CA GLU A 273 -29.91 17.87 31.21
C GLU A 273 -29.69 16.97 29.98
N LEU A 274 -29.40 15.68 30.16
CA LEU A 274 -29.29 14.73 29.05
C LEU A 274 -30.63 14.60 28.32
N TYR A 275 -31.72 14.45 29.06
CA TYR A 275 -33.06 14.41 28.50
C TYR A 275 -33.40 15.67 27.71
N GLN A 276 -33.10 16.86 28.25
CA GLN A 276 -33.31 18.12 27.54
C GLN A 276 -32.50 18.22 26.25
N ARG A 277 -31.28 17.67 26.21
CA ARG A 277 -30.47 17.58 24.98
C ARG A 277 -31.10 16.63 23.96
N THR A 278 -31.65 15.50 24.41
CA THR A 278 -32.40 14.55 23.57
C THR A 278 -33.60 15.25 22.94
N VAL A 279 -34.50 15.83 23.75
CA VAL A 279 -35.70 16.55 23.27
C VAL A 279 -35.34 17.70 22.33
N LYS A 280 -34.26 18.45 22.62
CA LYS A 280 -33.78 19.52 21.73
C LYS A 280 -33.34 18.97 20.37
N LYS A 281 -32.66 17.81 20.33
CA LYS A 281 -32.29 17.14 19.07
C LYS A 281 -33.55 16.73 18.29
N GLU A 282 -34.55 16.16 18.97
CA GLU A 282 -35.82 15.78 18.34
C GLU A 282 -36.51 16.96 17.68
N GLN A 283 -36.61 18.08 18.40
CA GLN A 283 -37.23 19.29 17.86
C GLN A 283 -36.50 19.78 16.61
N ILE A 284 -35.16 19.82 16.62
CA ILE A 284 -34.37 20.20 15.46
C ILE A 284 -34.62 19.26 14.27
N ILE A 285 -34.70 17.95 14.50
CA ILE A 285 -35.00 16.97 13.44
C ILE A 285 -36.36 17.26 12.81
N ARG A 286 -37.39 17.49 13.64
CA ARG A 286 -38.75 17.77 13.18
C ARG A 286 -38.86 19.13 12.48
N ASP A 287 -38.20 20.17 13.00
CA ASP A 287 -38.18 21.51 12.41
C ASP A 287 -37.53 21.53 11.02
N LEU A 288 -36.59 20.62 10.78
CA LEU A 288 -35.97 20.42 9.46
C LEU A 288 -36.83 19.58 8.51
N GLY A 289 -38.03 19.17 8.92
CA GLY A 289 -39.03 18.50 8.10
C GLY A 289 -38.88 16.97 8.03
N TYR A 290 -38.08 16.36 8.90
CA TYR A 290 -37.95 14.90 8.96
C TYR A 290 -39.07 14.29 9.79
N ASN A 291 -39.54 13.11 9.37
CA ASN A 291 -40.28 12.22 10.25
C ASN A 291 -39.30 11.66 11.29
N LEU A 292 -39.71 11.57 12.56
CA LEU A 292 -38.89 11.03 13.63
C LEU A 292 -39.62 9.91 14.35
N ILE A 293 -39.02 8.72 14.29
CA ILE A 293 -39.38 7.52 15.05
C ILE A 293 -38.25 7.21 16.01
N PHE A 294 -38.56 6.93 17.27
CA PHE A 294 -37.56 6.55 18.25
C PHE A 294 -38.04 5.40 19.13
N ILE A 295 -37.10 4.73 19.78
CA ILE A 295 -37.38 3.77 20.83
C ILE A 295 -36.38 3.93 21.98
N TRP A 296 -36.86 3.81 23.22
CA TRP A 296 -35.98 3.71 24.39
C TRP A 296 -35.45 2.29 24.53
N GLU A 297 -34.20 2.15 24.99
CA GLU A 297 -33.56 0.86 25.18
C GLU A 297 -34.38 -0.06 26.09
N SER A 298 -34.93 0.48 27.18
CA SER A 298 -35.81 -0.24 28.11
C SER A 298 -37.10 -0.72 27.46
N ASP A 299 -37.66 0.02 26.52
CA ASP A 299 -38.86 -0.37 25.80
C ASP A 299 -38.54 -1.41 24.71
N TYR A 300 -37.42 -1.26 24.01
CA TYR A 300 -36.92 -2.29 23.08
C TYR A 300 -36.70 -3.63 23.79
N LYS A 301 -36.16 -3.63 25.01
CA LYS A 301 -35.94 -4.84 25.82
C LYS A 301 -37.24 -5.56 26.22
N LYS A 302 -38.39 -4.89 26.20
CA LYS A 302 -39.70 -5.47 26.51
C LYS A 302 -40.37 -6.11 25.28
N LEU A 303 -39.85 -5.84 24.07
CA LEU A 303 -40.39 -6.44 22.86
C LEU A 303 -40.15 -7.97 22.88
N PRO A 304 -41.12 -8.78 22.43
CA PRO A 304 -40.94 -10.22 22.34
C PRO A 304 -39.74 -10.55 21.44
N ILE A 305 -38.88 -11.45 21.90
CA ILE A 305 -37.78 -11.97 21.09
C ILE A 305 -38.39 -12.84 20.00
N GLU A 306 -38.47 -12.33 18.78
CA GLU A 306 -38.73 -13.17 17.62
C GLU A 306 -37.50 -14.07 17.41
N ASN A 307 -37.65 -15.33 17.81
CA ASN A 307 -36.68 -16.38 17.51
C ASN A 307 -36.76 -16.67 16.00
N ASN A 308 -35.88 -16.05 15.22
CA ASN A 308 -35.52 -16.50 13.87
C ASN A 308 -34.16 -17.17 13.92
#